data_AF-A0A968JK00-F1
#
_entry.id   AF-A0A968JK00-F1
#
_cell.length_a   1.000
_cell.length_b   1.000
_cell.length_c   1.000
_cell.angle_alpha   90.00
_cell.angle_beta   90.00
_cell.angle_gamma   90.00
#
_symmetry.space_group_name_H-M   'P 1'
#
loop_
_entity.id
_entity.type
_entity.pdbx_description
1 polymer ?
#
loop_
_entity_poly.entity_id
_entity_poly.type
_entity_poly.pdbx_seq_one_letter_code
_entity_poly.pdbx_strand_id
1 'polypeptide(L)'
;MIFFFHSLGNDLEHRAIGIILSGTGTDGSRGIATIKESGGTIIVQEPSSAQFDGMPLTAINSNLADYILTPAKIGEELGRIADRPKFILLKEDETEESKEEGYYNQILEIIYKNSGIDFKQYKPATLIRRIEKRISICQLGSLKDYAVFLKKSSEEQELLYNDFLIGVTAFFRDPAAYMELKEKVFPEIFISEKQNEIIRFWSVGCSTGEEAYSLAILIDEYIKENNLTFDYKIFATDADAKSIQIAGLGRYPVNLVSDISKERHRKIFYQNRHTT
;
A
#
# COMPACT_ATOMS: atom_id res chain seq x y z
N MET A 1 -17.87 -2.40 -6.77
CA MET A 1 -17.15 -3.11 -5.70
C MET A 1 -16.04 -2.23 -5.09
N ILE A 2 -15.21 -1.55 -5.90
CA ILE A 2 -14.17 -0.61 -5.42
C ILE A 2 -14.72 0.50 -4.52
N PHE A 3 -15.84 1.14 -4.89
CA PHE A 3 -16.48 2.17 -4.05
C PHE A 3 -16.94 1.65 -2.68
N PHE A 4 -17.39 0.38 -2.60
CA PHE A 4 -17.82 -0.22 -1.34
C PHE A 4 -16.62 -0.46 -0.42
N PHE A 5 -15.52 -1.00 -0.95
CA PHE A 5 -14.29 -1.17 -0.18
C PHE A 5 -13.65 0.15 0.23
N HIS A 6 -13.77 1.20 -0.61
CA HIS A 6 -13.29 2.52 -0.28
C HIS A 6 -14.06 3.14 0.89
N SER A 7 -15.39 3.09 0.85
CA SER A 7 -16.23 3.54 1.98
C SER A 7 -15.96 2.70 3.24
N LEU A 8 -15.91 1.37 3.10
CA LEU A 8 -15.69 0.46 4.24
C LEU A 8 -14.34 0.70 4.92
N GLY A 9 -13.28 0.88 4.13
CA GLY A 9 -11.94 1.20 4.65
C GLY A 9 -11.89 2.55 5.36
N ASN A 10 -12.58 3.57 4.83
CA ASN A 10 -12.62 4.89 5.46
C ASN A 10 -13.49 4.91 6.73
N ASP A 11 -14.61 4.18 6.74
CA ASP A 11 -15.59 4.22 7.83
C ASP A 11 -15.26 3.26 8.99
N LEU A 12 -14.74 2.07 8.67
CA LEU A 12 -14.46 1.03 9.67
C LEU A 12 -12.96 0.91 10.02
N GLU A 13 -12.07 1.47 9.19
CA GLU A 13 -10.62 1.46 9.39
C GLU A 13 -10.06 0.07 9.69
N HIS A 14 -9.31 -0.09 10.80
CA HIS A 14 -8.71 -1.34 11.24
C HIS A 14 -9.73 -2.47 11.51
N ARG A 15 -11.02 -2.14 11.61
CA ARG A 15 -12.11 -3.09 11.82
C ARG A 15 -12.65 -3.65 10.50
N ALA A 16 -12.25 -3.10 9.36
CA ALA A 16 -12.64 -3.62 8.06
C ALA A 16 -11.93 -4.96 7.78
N ILE A 17 -12.69 -5.95 7.32
CA ILE A 17 -12.16 -7.23 6.85
C ILE A 17 -12.52 -7.39 5.37
N GLY A 18 -11.51 -7.46 4.51
CA GLY A 18 -11.66 -7.76 3.09
C GLY A 18 -11.46 -9.25 2.84
N ILE A 19 -12.44 -9.91 2.23
CA ILE A 19 -12.32 -11.33 1.87
C ILE A 19 -12.37 -11.47 0.36
N ILE A 20 -11.33 -12.09 -0.21
CA ILE A 20 -11.26 -12.46 -1.62
C ILE A 20 -11.51 -13.95 -1.76
N LEU A 21 -12.61 -14.30 -2.40
CA LEU A 21 -12.99 -15.68 -2.69
C LEU A 21 -12.74 -16.01 -4.18
N SER A 22 -12.99 -17.27 -4.53
CA SER A 22 -12.96 -17.81 -5.89
C SER A 22 -13.66 -16.89 -6.89
N GLY A 23 -12.96 -16.55 -7.97
CA GLY A 23 -13.46 -15.66 -9.02
C GLY A 23 -12.41 -15.41 -10.11
N THR A 24 -12.86 -14.91 -11.25
CA THR A 24 -12.03 -14.63 -12.43
C THR A 24 -11.77 -13.14 -12.66
N GLY A 25 -12.38 -12.26 -11.86
CA GLY A 25 -12.22 -10.80 -11.97
C GLY A 25 -11.04 -10.25 -11.19
N THR A 26 -10.73 -8.98 -11.39
CA THR A 26 -9.61 -8.29 -10.73
C THR A 26 -10.05 -7.17 -9.78
N ASP A 27 -11.32 -6.76 -9.85
CA ASP A 27 -11.88 -5.65 -9.05
C ASP A 27 -11.81 -5.87 -7.53
N GLY A 28 -11.92 -7.12 -7.08
CA GLY A 28 -11.77 -7.46 -5.66
C GLY A 28 -10.36 -7.16 -5.14
N SER A 29 -9.33 -7.50 -5.92
CA SER A 29 -7.92 -7.25 -5.57
C SER A 29 -7.54 -5.77 -5.53
N ARG A 30 -8.31 -4.88 -6.18
CA ARG A 30 -8.12 -3.43 -6.09
C ARG A 30 -8.72 -2.85 -4.81
N GLY A 31 -9.85 -3.40 -4.36
CA GLY A 31 -10.52 -2.93 -3.14
C GLY A 31 -9.76 -3.26 -1.84
N ILE A 32 -9.04 -4.38 -1.80
CA ILE A 32 -8.25 -4.77 -0.61
C ILE A 32 -7.13 -3.78 -0.30
N ALA A 33 -6.62 -3.07 -1.31
CA ALA A 33 -5.59 -2.05 -1.12
C ALA A 33 -6.08 -0.94 -0.19
N THR A 34 -7.30 -0.41 -0.39
CA THR A 34 -7.87 0.58 0.51
C THR A 34 -8.08 0.03 1.92
N ILE A 35 -8.65 -1.17 2.06
CA ILE A 35 -8.83 -1.75 3.40
C ILE A 35 -7.47 -1.87 4.11
N LYS A 36 -6.43 -2.31 3.39
CA LYS A 36 -5.08 -2.44 3.94
C LYS A 36 -4.47 -1.09 4.32
N GLU A 37 -4.67 -0.03 3.51
CA GLU A 37 -4.24 1.34 3.84
C GLU A 37 -4.82 1.82 5.16
N SER A 38 -6.11 1.55 5.39
CA SER A 38 -6.81 1.92 6.62
C SER A 38 -6.53 1.00 7.81
N GLY A 39 -5.60 0.04 7.65
CA GLY A 39 -5.18 -0.90 8.71
C GLY A 39 -6.10 -2.10 8.88
N GLY A 40 -7.02 -2.35 7.96
CA GLY A 40 -7.91 -3.51 7.99
C GLY A 40 -7.23 -4.84 7.63
N THR A 41 -7.96 -5.93 7.80
CA THR A 41 -7.47 -7.31 7.59
C THR A 41 -7.90 -7.87 6.24
N ILE A 42 -6.97 -8.45 5.50
CA ILE A 42 -7.22 -9.07 4.19
C ILE A 42 -7.08 -10.59 4.29
N ILE A 43 -8.16 -11.30 3.98
CA ILE A 43 -8.19 -12.77 3.93
C ILE A 43 -8.43 -13.19 2.49
N VAL A 44 -7.59 -14.07 1.97
CA VAL A 44 -7.71 -14.60 0.61
C VAL A 44 -7.98 -16.09 0.68
N GLN A 45 -8.92 -16.55 -0.15
CA GLN A 45 -9.18 -17.98 -0.30
C GLN A 45 -7.96 -18.68 -0.86
N GLU A 46 -7.58 -19.81 -0.27
CA GLU A 46 -6.49 -20.64 -0.76
C GLU A 46 -6.76 -21.08 -2.22
N PRO A 47 -5.85 -20.82 -3.18
CA PRO A 47 -6.07 -21.09 -4.60
C PRO A 47 -6.45 -22.55 -4.90
N SER A 48 -5.85 -23.51 -4.21
CA SER A 48 -6.17 -24.94 -4.33
C SER A 48 -7.60 -25.31 -3.94
N SER A 49 -8.27 -24.47 -3.15
CA SER A 49 -9.67 -24.64 -2.75
C SER A 49 -10.65 -23.85 -3.62
N ALA A 50 -10.17 -23.02 -4.55
CA ALA A 50 -10.98 -22.16 -5.39
C ALA A 50 -11.38 -22.86 -6.69
N GLN A 51 -12.63 -22.67 -7.13
CA GLN A 51 -13.08 -23.14 -8.44
C GLN A 51 -12.43 -22.30 -9.57
N PHE A 52 -12.21 -21.02 -9.29
CA PHE A 52 -11.51 -20.07 -10.14
C PHE A 52 -10.51 -19.31 -9.28
N ASP A 53 -9.22 -19.52 -9.54
CA ASP A 53 -8.11 -19.04 -8.72
C ASP A 53 -7.52 -17.69 -9.17
N GLY A 54 -7.95 -17.15 -10.32
CA GLY A 54 -7.42 -15.90 -10.87
C GLY A 54 -7.50 -14.71 -9.90
N MET A 55 -8.63 -14.51 -9.23
CA MET A 55 -8.79 -13.42 -8.25
C MET A 55 -7.98 -13.67 -6.96
N PRO A 56 -8.02 -14.87 -6.33
CA PRO A 56 -7.12 -15.22 -5.24
C PRO A 56 -5.63 -15.01 -5.54
N LEU A 57 -5.15 -15.53 -6.66
CA LEU A 57 -3.73 -15.40 -7.06
C LEU A 57 -3.33 -13.94 -7.23
N THR A 58 -4.20 -13.12 -7.82
CA THR A 58 -3.96 -11.67 -7.97
C THR A 58 -3.86 -10.98 -6.60
N ALA A 59 -4.72 -11.33 -5.64
CA ALA A 59 -4.70 -10.77 -4.29
C ALA A 59 -3.50 -11.26 -3.44
N ILE A 60 -2.99 -12.47 -3.70
CA ILE A 60 -1.78 -12.97 -3.07
C ILE A 60 -0.55 -12.26 -3.64
N ASN A 61 -0.49 -12.11 -4.96
CA ASN A 61 0.62 -11.46 -5.65
C ASN A 61 0.73 -9.96 -5.37
N SER A 62 -0.34 -9.31 -4.90
CA SER A 62 -0.25 -7.92 -4.40
C SER A 62 0.49 -7.82 -3.06
N ASN A 63 0.78 -8.95 -2.42
CA ASN A 63 1.45 -9.04 -1.11
C ASN A 63 0.69 -8.31 0.02
N LEU A 64 -0.62 -8.10 -0.16
CA LEU A 64 -1.48 -7.44 0.82
C LEU A 64 -2.22 -8.43 1.73
N ALA A 65 -2.28 -9.70 1.34
CA ALA A 65 -2.99 -10.75 2.09
C ALA A 65 -2.36 -10.98 3.47
N ASP A 66 -3.17 -10.92 4.52
CA ASP A 66 -2.76 -11.29 5.88
C ASP A 66 -2.92 -12.80 6.11
N TYR A 67 -3.92 -13.39 5.47
CA TYR A 67 -4.26 -14.81 5.58
C TYR A 67 -4.56 -15.42 4.23
N ILE A 68 -4.10 -16.65 4.02
CA ILE A 68 -4.47 -17.50 2.88
C ILE A 68 -5.10 -18.76 3.45
N LEU A 69 -6.41 -18.91 3.32
CA LEU A 69 -7.19 -19.92 4.06
C LEU A 69 -8.25 -20.60 3.18
N THR A 70 -8.61 -21.84 3.51
CA THR A 70 -9.79 -22.49 2.92
C THR A 70 -11.08 -21.85 3.44
N PRO A 71 -12.22 -21.90 2.71
CA PRO A 71 -13.47 -21.26 3.14
C PRO A 71 -13.94 -21.62 4.55
N ALA A 72 -13.75 -22.88 4.97
CA ALA A 72 -14.08 -23.32 6.32
C ALA A 72 -13.23 -22.58 7.38
N LYS A 73 -11.92 -22.48 7.15
CA LYS A 73 -10.99 -21.76 8.03
C LYS A 73 -11.23 -20.24 8.03
N ILE A 74 -11.70 -19.68 6.91
CA ILE A 74 -12.12 -18.26 6.87
C ILE A 74 -13.27 -18.04 7.87
N GLY A 75 -14.28 -18.92 7.88
CA GLY A 75 -15.39 -18.84 8.83
C GLY A 75 -14.94 -18.95 10.29
N GLU A 76 -14.03 -19.88 10.59
CA GLU A 76 -13.43 -20.01 11.93
C GLU A 76 -12.69 -18.75 12.35
N GLU A 77 -11.86 -18.18 11.46
CA GLU A 77 -11.09 -16.99 11.79
C GLU A 77 -11.97 -15.74 11.95
N LEU A 78 -13.05 -15.62 11.16
CA LEU A 78 -14.03 -14.55 11.36
C LEU A 78 -14.69 -14.63 12.74
N GLY A 79 -15.07 -15.84 13.19
CA GLY A 79 -15.60 -16.05 14.54
C GLY A 79 -14.59 -15.61 15.60
N ARG A 80 -13.33 -16.01 15.46
CA ARG A 80 -12.25 -15.58 16.37
C ARG A 80 -12.05 -14.07 16.39
N ILE A 81 -12.08 -13.41 15.23
CA ILE A 81 -11.92 -11.94 15.16
C ILE A 81 -13.11 -11.24 15.82
N ALA A 82 -14.34 -11.76 15.64
CA ALA A 82 -15.54 -11.20 16.25
C ALA A 82 -15.57 -11.33 17.78
N ASP A 83 -15.05 -12.44 18.31
CA ASP A 83 -15.04 -12.75 19.75
C ASP A 83 -13.87 -12.10 20.51
N ARG A 84 -12.93 -11.45 19.82
CA ARG A 84 -11.76 -10.82 20.47
C ARG A 84 -12.17 -9.57 21.25
N PRO A 85 -11.65 -9.39 22.48
CA PRO A 85 -11.83 -8.13 23.20
C PRO A 85 -11.24 -6.98 22.39
N LYS A 86 -12.01 -5.90 22.24
CA LYS A 86 -11.55 -4.69 21.55
C LYS A 86 -10.39 -4.09 22.35
N PHE A 87 -9.18 -4.32 21.87
CA PHE A 87 -8.00 -3.61 22.34
C PHE A 87 -8.12 -2.18 21.82
N ILE A 88 -8.23 -1.20 22.74
CA ILE A 88 -8.28 0.22 22.41
C ILE A 88 -7.06 0.83 23.08
N LEU A 89 -5.97 1.00 22.34
CA LEU A 89 -4.74 1.65 22.83
C LEU A 89 -4.89 3.16 23.07
N LEU A 90 -6.06 3.74 22.77
CA LEU A 90 -6.34 5.18 22.86
C LEU A 90 -7.35 5.52 23.97
N LYS A 91 -7.34 4.82 25.11
CA LYS A 91 -8.16 5.21 26.27
C LYS A 91 -7.38 6.12 27.22
N GLU A 92 -7.98 7.26 27.53
CA GLU A 92 -7.52 8.36 28.39
C GLU A 92 -7.51 8.02 29.91
N ASP A 93 -7.02 6.83 30.30
CA ASP A 93 -6.89 6.47 31.72
C ASP A 93 -5.42 6.67 32.19
N GLU A 94 -5.17 7.80 32.87
CA GLU A 94 -3.86 8.39 33.24
C GLU A 94 -2.86 7.47 33.99
N THR A 95 -3.25 6.26 34.42
CA THR A 95 -2.38 5.35 35.20
C THR A 95 -1.82 4.16 34.42
N GLU A 96 -2.47 3.74 33.33
CA GLU A 96 -1.97 2.70 32.42
C GLU A 96 -1.23 3.28 31.20
N GLU A 97 -1.54 4.52 30.81
CA GLU A 97 -0.92 5.25 29.69
C GLU A 97 0.61 5.23 29.74
N SER A 98 1.24 5.47 30.90
CA SER A 98 2.71 5.52 31.03
C SER A 98 3.42 4.20 30.72
N LYS A 99 2.76 3.06 30.95
CA LYS A 99 3.33 1.72 30.69
C LYS A 99 3.07 1.29 29.25
N GLU A 100 1.90 1.59 28.71
CA GLU A 100 1.56 1.32 27.31
C GLU A 100 2.42 2.17 26.37
N GLU A 101 2.64 3.45 26.70
CA GLU A 101 3.60 4.32 26.01
C GLU A 101 5.03 3.74 26.07
N GLY A 102 5.40 3.10 27.17
CA GLY A 102 6.66 2.36 27.30
C GLY A 102 6.78 1.18 26.34
N TYR A 103 5.75 0.33 26.23
CA TYR A 103 5.77 -0.82 25.30
C TYR A 103 5.66 -0.40 23.84
N TYR A 104 4.90 0.66 23.54
CA TYR A 104 4.83 1.25 22.21
C TYR A 104 6.21 1.73 21.76
N ASN A 105 6.90 2.53 22.59
CA ASN A 105 8.25 2.98 22.31
C ASN A 105 9.23 1.81 22.16
N GLN A 106 9.09 0.76 22.97
CA GLN A 106 9.90 -0.45 22.85
C GLN A 106 9.69 -1.15 21.50
N ILE A 107 8.46 -1.24 21.00
CA ILE A 107 8.16 -1.80 19.67
C ILE A 107 8.83 -0.96 18.58
N LEU A 108 8.70 0.37 18.64
CA LEU A 108 9.36 1.26 17.67
C LEU A 108 10.88 1.10 17.69
N GLU A 109 11.49 0.95 18.87
CA GLU A 109 12.93 0.72 18.99
C GLU A 109 13.38 -0.62 18.42
N ILE A 110 12.57 -1.68 18.58
CA ILE A 110 12.87 -2.99 17.97
C ILE A 110 12.89 -2.85 16.45
N ILE A 111 11.87 -2.19 15.87
CA ILE A 111 11.78 -1.98 14.43
C ILE A 111 12.90 -1.05 13.93
N TYR A 112 13.22 0.02 14.65
CA TYR A 112 14.34 0.91 14.33
C TYR A 112 15.68 0.15 14.26
N LYS A 113 15.96 -0.71 15.24
CA LYS A 113 17.20 -1.51 15.26
C LYS A 113 17.31 -2.48 14.09
N ASN A 114 16.18 -3.01 13.62
CA ASN A 114 16.16 -3.95 12.50
C ASN A 114 16.19 -3.25 11.12
N SER A 115 15.50 -2.11 11.00
CA SER A 115 15.26 -1.44 9.71
C SER A 115 16.08 -0.16 9.47
N GLY A 116 16.56 0.48 10.53
CA GLY A 116 17.20 1.80 10.49
C GLY A 116 16.24 2.98 10.31
N ILE A 117 14.92 2.76 10.19
CA ILE A 117 13.92 3.81 9.99
C ILE A 117 13.30 4.23 11.32
N ASP A 118 13.37 5.52 11.66
CA ASP A 118 12.79 6.05 12.88
C ASP A 118 11.31 6.38 12.69
N PHE A 119 10.45 5.45 13.10
CA PHE A 119 9.00 5.60 13.05
C PHE A 119 8.42 6.50 14.14
N LYS A 120 9.22 7.03 15.08
CA LYS A 120 8.72 7.97 16.12
C LYS A 120 8.19 9.27 15.52
N GLN A 121 8.61 9.63 14.30
CA GLN A 121 8.15 10.84 13.60
C GLN A 121 6.82 10.63 12.84
N TYR A 122 6.33 9.40 12.74
CA TYR A 122 5.04 9.10 12.11
C TYR A 122 3.89 9.36 13.08
N LYS A 123 2.70 9.62 12.54
CA LYS A 123 1.48 9.82 13.35
C LYS A 123 1.20 8.57 14.20
N PRO A 124 1.18 8.67 15.55
CA PRO A 124 1.01 7.50 16.42
C PRO A 124 -0.27 6.71 16.11
N ALA A 125 -1.38 7.40 15.83
CA ALA A 125 -2.66 6.77 15.49
C ALA A 125 -2.60 5.85 14.25
N THR A 126 -1.67 6.08 13.31
CA THR A 126 -1.48 5.20 12.14
C THR A 126 -0.70 3.95 12.51
N LEU A 127 0.34 4.10 13.33
CA LEU A 127 1.18 2.98 13.77
C LEU A 127 0.46 2.09 14.78
N ILE A 128 -0.26 2.69 15.72
CA ILE A 128 -1.08 2.00 16.73
C ILE A 128 -2.05 1.03 16.07
N ARG A 129 -2.84 1.49 15.07
CA ARG A 129 -3.79 0.62 14.34
C ARG A 129 -3.09 -0.59 13.69
N ARG A 130 -1.90 -0.39 13.14
CA ARG A 130 -1.10 -1.46 12.53
C ARG A 130 -0.56 -2.44 13.57
N ILE A 131 -0.12 -1.93 14.73
CA ILE A 131 0.31 -2.76 15.86
C ILE A 131 -0.87 -3.58 16.39
N GLU A 132 -2.04 -2.97 16.60
CA GLU A 132 -3.26 -3.67 17.07
C GLU A 132 -3.67 -4.78 16.11
N LYS A 133 -3.59 -4.52 14.81
CA LYS A 133 -3.80 -5.55 13.80
C LYS A 133 -2.84 -6.72 13.96
N ARG A 134 -1.54 -6.46 14.10
CA ARG A 134 -0.53 -7.52 14.31
C ARG A 134 -0.75 -8.29 15.61
N ILE A 135 -1.08 -7.60 16.71
CA ILE A 135 -1.48 -8.21 17.99
C ILE A 135 -2.63 -9.19 17.77
N SER A 136 -3.65 -8.76 17.04
CA SER A 136 -4.81 -9.59 16.69
C SER A 136 -4.37 -10.81 15.87
N ILE A 137 -3.56 -10.62 14.83
CA ILE A 137 -3.08 -11.71 13.96
C ILE A 137 -2.28 -12.76 14.75
N CYS A 138 -1.40 -12.30 15.65
CA CYS A 138 -0.59 -13.14 16.53
C CYS A 138 -1.38 -13.74 17.70
N GLN A 139 -2.67 -13.44 17.83
CA GLN A 139 -3.55 -13.91 18.91
C GLN A 139 -3.06 -13.52 20.31
N LEU A 140 -2.51 -12.32 20.45
CA LEU A 140 -2.01 -11.81 21.72
C LEU A 140 -3.05 -10.88 22.37
N GLY A 141 -3.06 -10.87 23.70
CA GLY A 141 -4.05 -10.14 24.49
C GLY A 141 -3.63 -8.73 24.88
N SER A 142 -2.36 -8.36 24.69
CA SER A 142 -1.85 -7.07 25.11
C SER A 142 -0.65 -6.57 24.30
N LEU A 143 -0.44 -5.25 24.31
CA LEU A 143 0.74 -4.59 23.75
C LEU A 143 2.04 -5.10 24.37
N LYS A 144 2.00 -5.39 25.68
CA LYS A 144 3.13 -5.98 26.41
C LYS A 144 3.51 -7.36 25.85
N ASP A 145 2.53 -8.25 25.69
CA ASP A 145 2.79 -9.60 25.19
C ASP A 145 3.34 -9.55 23.77
N TYR A 146 2.84 -8.62 22.96
CA TYR A 146 3.35 -8.39 21.62
C TYR A 146 4.77 -7.82 21.61
N ALA A 147 5.10 -6.84 22.46
CA ALA A 147 6.48 -6.36 22.58
C ALA A 147 7.47 -7.49 22.97
N VAL A 148 7.05 -8.41 23.85
CA VAL A 148 7.85 -9.58 24.25
C VAL A 148 7.98 -10.58 23.10
N PHE A 149 6.90 -10.86 22.37
CA PHE A 149 6.88 -11.75 21.22
C PHE A 149 7.73 -11.21 20.06
N LEU A 150 7.51 -9.95 19.68
CA LEU A 150 8.21 -9.24 18.62
C LEU A 150 9.72 -9.29 18.83
N LYS A 151 10.20 -9.12 20.07
CA LYS A 151 11.63 -9.21 20.39
C LYS A 151 12.26 -10.58 20.06
N LYS A 152 11.47 -11.66 20.05
CA LYS A 152 11.94 -13.04 19.82
C LYS A 152 11.73 -13.52 18.37
N SER A 153 10.87 -12.87 17.61
CA SER A 153 10.50 -13.28 16.25
C SER A 153 11.01 -12.28 15.22
N SER A 154 12.08 -12.65 14.50
CA SER A 154 12.57 -11.83 13.38
C SER A 154 11.57 -11.76 12.22
N GLU A 155 10.80 -12.83 12.01
CA GLU A 155 9.71 -12.86 11.03
C GLU A 155 8.63 -11.83 11.38
N GLU A 156 8.21 -11.75 12.65
CA GLU A 156 7.21 -10.75 13.05
C GLU A 156 7.75 -9.31 12.96
N GLN A 157 9.04 -9.11 13.21
CA GLN A 157 9.68 -7.81 13.01
C GLN A 157 9.63 -7.38 11.54
N GLU A 158 9.87 -8.30 10.61
CA GLU A 158 9.74 -8.02 9.17
C GLU A 158 8.28 -7.76 8.78
N LEU A 159 7.33 -8.54 9.30
CA LEU A 159 5.91 -8.36 9.01
C LEU A 159 5.37 -7.02 9.53
N LEU A 160 5.71 -6.62 10.76
CA LEU A 160 5.32 -5.32 11.31
C LEU A 160 5.98 -4.17 10.55
N TYR A 161 7.26 -4.32 10.19
CA TYR A 161 7.98 -3.34 9.38
C TYR A 161 7.31 -3.14 8.02
N ASN A 162 6.97 -4.22 7.31
CA ASN A 162 6.25 -4.14 6.04
C ASN A 162 4.87 -3.49 6.24
N ASP A 163 4.17 -3.80 7.33
CA ASP A 163 2.88 -3.18 7.63
C ASP A 163 3.01 -1.66 7.90
N PHE A 164 4.12 -1.19 8.49
CA PHE A 164 4.41 0.24 8.66
C PHE A 164 4.70 0.94 7.33
N LEU A 165 5.32 0.25 6.39
CA LEU A 165 5.70 0.77 5.08
C LEU A 165 4.61 0.69 4.00
N ILE A 166 3.37 0.33 4.34
CA ILE A 166 2.30 0.15 3.34
C ILE A 166 2.13 1.42 2.50
N GLY A 167 2.70 1.37 1.30
CA GLY A 167 2.61 2.36 0.24
C GLY A 167 1.72 1.81 -0.86
N VAL A 168 0.42 1.71 -0.60
CA VAL A 168 -0.52 1.45 -1.69
C VAL A 168 -0.42 2.64 -2.65
N THR A 169 -0.25 2.33 -3.92
CA THR A 169 -0.08 3.31 -4.98
C THR A 169 -0.88 2.88 -6.21
N ALA A 170 -1.14 3.83 -7.10
CA ALA A 170 -1.91 3.60 -8.31
C ALA A 170 -1.50 4.63 -9.37
N PHE A 171 -1.61 4.23 -10.63
CA PHE A 171 -1.43 5.18 -11.73
C PHE A 171 -2.51 6.25 -11.65
N PHE A 172 -2.09 7.51 -11.74
CA PHE A 172 -2.96 8.68 -11.66
C PHE A 172 -3.88 8.67 -10.43
N ARG A 173 -3.34 8.23 -9.28
CA ARG A 173 -4.07 8.04 -8.01
C ARG A 173 -4.99 9.20 -7.63
N ASP A 174 -4.53 10.44 -7.80
CA ASP A 174 -5.33 11.66 -7.62
C ASP A 174 -5.43 12.44 -8.94
N PRO A 175 -6.45 12.16 -9.77
CA PRO A 175 -6.60 12.82 -11.06
C PRO A 175 -6.69 14.35 -10.97
N ALA A 176 -7.22 14.90 -9.87
CA ALA A 176 -7.33 16.34 -9.68
C ALA A 176 -5.96 16.98 -9.45
N ALA A 177 -5.10 16.34 -8.64
CA ALA A 177 -3.72 16.80 -8.44
C ALA A 177 -2.91 16.78 -9.76
N TYR A 178 -3.04 15.73 -10.57
CA TYR A 178 -2.37 15.66 -11.87
C TYR A 178 -2.91 16.69 -12.87
N MET A 179 -4.20 17.02 -12.82
CA MET A 179 -4.77 18.09 -13.63
C MET A 179 -4.19 19.46 -13.24
N GLU A 180 -4.10 19.75 -11.94
CA GLU A 180 -3.48 20.97 -11.42
C GLU A 180 -2.01 21.10 -11.86
N LEU A 181 -1.24 19.99 -11.80
CA LEU A 181 0.13 19.96 -12.32
C LEU A 181 0.19 20.36 -13.79
N LYS A 182 -0.68 19.79 -14.62
CA LYS A 182 -0.71 20.04 -16.07
C LYS A 182 -1.14 21.48 -16.40
N GLU A 183 -2.15 22.00 -15.71
CA GLU A 183 -2.79 23.27 -16.06
C GLU A 183 -2.11 24.50 -15.47
N LYS A 184 -1.47 24.37 -14.30
CA LYS A 184 -0.89 25.51 -13.57
C LYS A 184 0.62 25.41 -13.40
N VAL A 185 1.11 24.24 -12.97
CA VAL A 185 2.53 24.09 -12.60
C VAL A 185 3.43 23.95 -13.84
N PHE A 186 3.05 23.08 -14.78
CA PHE A 186 3.86 22.86 -15.99
C PHE A 186 4.03 24.13 -16.83
N PRO A 187 2.99 24.95 -17.11
CA PRO A 187 3.18 26.22 -17.79
C PRO A 187 4.24 27.11 -17.14
N GLU A 188 4.21 27.26 -15.81
CA GLU A 188 5.18 28.08 -15.09
C GLU A 188 6.61 27.54 -15.22
N ILE A 189 6.78 26.22 -15.08
CA ILE A 189 8.09 25.56 -15.22
C ILE A 189 8.61 25.70 -16.65
N PHE A 190 7.83 25.33 -17.67
CA PHE A 190 8.30 25.30 -19.05
C PHE A 190 8.43 26.70 -19.70
N ILE A 191 7.78 27.74 -19.16
CA ILE A 191 7.98 29.15 -19.59
C ILE A 191 9.25 29.76 -18.97
N SER A 192 9.53 29.43 -17.70
CA SER A 192 10.64 30.05 -16.97
C SER A 192 12.01 29.47 -17.32
N GLU A 193 12.04 28.24 -17.82
CA GLU A 193 13.28 27.54 -18.16
C GLU A 193 13.82 27.89 -19.55
N LYS A 194 15.15 27.95 -19.67
CA LYS A 194 15.80 28.18 -20.96
C LYS A 194 15.67 26.94 -21.84
N GLN A 195 15.37 27.17 -23.11
CA GLN A 195 15.33 26.12 -24.12
C GLN A 195 16.64 25.31 -24.11
N ASN A 196 16.52 23.98 -24.11
CA ASN A 196 17.59 22.97 -23.99
C ASN A 196 18.17 22.72 -22.58
N GLU A 197 17.57 23.23 -21.51
CA GLU A 197 17.91 22.76 -20.15
C GLU A 197 17.13 21.50 -19.77
N ILE A 198 17.76 20.61 -18.99
CA ILE A 198 17.13 19.38 -18.49
C ILE A 198 16.35 19.70 -17.23
N ILE A 199 15.03 19.57 -17.31
CA ILE A 199 14.14 19.78 -16.16
C ILE A 199 14.16 18.54 -15.27
N ARG A 200 14.33 18.74 -13.97
CA ARG A 200 14.45 17.65 -12.99
C ARG A 200 13.23 17.61 -12.10
N PHE A 201 12.59 16.44 -12.05
CA PHE A 201 11.46 16.15 -11.18
C PHE A 201 11.90 15.12 -10.13
N TRP A 202 11.25 15.15 -8.97
CA TRP A 202 11.49 14.19 -7.90
C TRP A 202 10.16 13.65 -7.36
N SER A 203 9.93 12.34 -7.52
CA SER A 203 8.87 11.60 -6.83
C SER A 203 9.44 11.00 -5.55
N VAL A 204 8.92 11.47 -4.41
CA VAL A 204 9.36 11.10 -3.06
C VAL A 204 8.34 10.13 -2.47
N GLY A 205 8.79 8.93 -2.11
CA GLY A 205 7.89 7.84 -1.71
C GLY A 205 7.21 7.20 -2.91
N CYS A 206 7.98 6.85 -3.95
CA CYS A 206 7.42 6.39 -5.22
C CYS A 206 6.75 5.01 -5.16
N SER A 207 6.89 4.28 -4.05
CA SER A 207 6.43 2.90 -3.87
C SER A 207 6.85 2.05 -5.08
N THR A 208 5.93 1.24 -5.62
CA THR A 208 6.15 0.37 -6.77
C THR A 208 6.23 1.10 -8.11
N GLY A 209 6.31 2.44 -8.11
CA GLY A 209 6.69 3.26 -9.26
C GLY A 209 5.54 3.92 -10.04
N GLU A 210 4.29 3.56 -9.75
CA GLU A 210 3.11 4.04 -10.48
C GLU A 210 3.03 5.57 -10.55
N GLU A 211 3.36 6.27 -9.47
CA GLU A 211 3.39 7.75 -9.43
C GLU A 211 4.48 8.32 -10.35
N ALA A 212 5.70 7.79 -10.26
CA ALA A 212 6.83 8.25 -11.06
C ALA A 212 6.55 8.05 -12.57
N TYR A 213 5.94 6.93 -12.94
CA TYR A 213 5.52 6.67 -14.32
C TYR A 213 4.33 7.55 -14.73
N SER A 214 3.33 7.77 -13.87
CA SER A 214 2.24 8.71 -14.14
C SER A 214 2.74 10.12 -14.40
N LEU A 215 3.72 10.58 -13.63
CA LEU A 215 4.36 11.87 -13.83
C LEU A 215 5.11 11.91 -15.17
N ALA A 216 5.89 10.88 -15.51
CA ALA A 216 6.58 10.77 -16.80
C ALA A 216 5.59 10.87 -17.97
N ILE A 217 4.50 10.11 -17.91
CA ILE A 217 3.44 10.12 -18.93
C ILE A 217 2.85 11.51 -19.09
N LEU A 218 2.52 12.18 -17.97
CA LEU A 218 1.91 13.50 -18.00
C LEU A 218 2.85 14.56 -18.59
N ILE A 219 4.13 14.52 -18.24
CA ILE A 219 5.16 15.42 -18.79
C ILE A 219 5.31 15.20 -20.29
N ASP A 220 5.41 13.95 -20.73
CA ASP A 220 5.52 13.58 -22.14
C ASP A 220 4.33 14.09 -22.97
N GLU A 221 3.12 13.97 -22.42
CA GLU A 221 1.91 14.49 -23.04
C GLU A 221 1.95 16.02 -23.14
N TYR A 222 2.31 16.70 -22.05
CA TYR A 222 2.38 18.15 -22.03
C TYR A 222 3.39 18.72 -23.03
N ILE A 223 4.60 18.13 -23.10
CA ILE A 223 5.64 18.53 -24.06
C ILE A 223 5.14 18.37 -25.50
N LYS A 224 4.50 17.24 -25.82
CA LYS A 224 3.99 16.96 -27.18
C LYS A 224 2.83 17.87 -27.56
N GLU A 225 1.87 18.09 -26.66
CA GLU A 225 0.70 18.96 -26.92
C GLU A 225 1.11 20.41 -27.16
N ASN A 226 2.17 20.88 -26.53
CA ASN A 226 2.67 22.25 -26.65
C ASN A 226 3.83 22.42 -27.64
N ASN A 227 4.20 21.36 -28.39
CA ASN A 227 5.32 21.35 -29.34
C ASN A 227 6.65 21.83 -28.72
N LEU A 228 6.91 21.43 -27.48
CA LEU A 228 8.13 21.76 -26.75
C LEU A 228 9.25 20.77 -27.06
N THR A 229 10.49 21.15 -26.78
CA THR A 229 11.71 20.37 -27.08
C THR A 229 12.60 20.16 -25.86
N PHE A 230 12.02 20.21 -24.66
CA PHE A 230 12.76 20.02 -23.41
C PHE A 230 13.06 18.54 -23.15
N ASP A 231 14.27 18.29 -22.64
CA ASP A 231 14.60 17.03 -21.98
C ASP A 231 14.21 17.10 -20.51
N TYR A 232 13.89 15.95 -19.91
CA TYR A 232 13.60 15.87 -18.48
C TYR A 232 14.19 14.62 -17.84
N LYS A 233 14.33 14.67 -16.51
CA LYS A 233 14.73 13.52 -15.69
C LYS A 233 13.87 13.45 -14.44
N ILE A 234 13.39 12.25 -14.14
CA ILE A 234 12.66 11.97 -12.90
C ILE A 234 13.57 11.16 -11.97
N PHE A 235 13.76 11.67 -10.76
CA PHE A 235 14.30 10.90 -9.66
C PHE A 235 13.12 10.30 -8.90
N ALA A 236 13.13 8.99 -8.64
CA ALA A 236 12.11 8.31 -7.88
C ALA A 236 12.80 7.62 -6.71
N THR A 237 12.40 7.93 -5.48
CA THR A 237 13.04 7.43 -4.26
C THR A 237 12.00 6.89 -3.30
N ASP A 238 12.33 5.81 -2.60
CA ASP A 238 11.50 5.21 -1.56
C ASP A 238 12.39 4.60 -0.48
N ALA A 239 11.84 4.45 0.72
CA ALA A 239 12.50 3.76 1.82
C ALA A 239 12.38 2.24 1.69
N ASP A 240 11.37 1.73 0.97
CA ASP A 240 11.21 0.32 0.67
C ASP A 240 12.02 -0.11 -0.56
N ALA A 241 13.13 -0.79 -0.31
CA ALA A 241 13.98 -1.33 -1.38
C ALA A 241 13.25 -2.36 -2.27
N LYS A 242 12.28 -3.11 -1.73
CA LYS A 242 11.50 -4.09 -2.53
C LYS A 242 10.61 -3.35 -3.53
N SER A 243 9.94 -2.29 -3.08
CA SER A 243 9.16 -1.41 -3.95
C SER A 243 9.99 -0.76 -5.06
N ILE A 244 11.21 -0.28 -4.75
CA ILE A 244 12.13 0.26 -5.75
C ILE A 244 12.54 -0.78 -6.80
N GLN A 245 12.77 -2.03 -6.41
CA GLN A 245 13.07 -3.09 -7.37
C GLN A 245 11.89 -3.34 -8.32
N ILE A 246 10.66 -3.34 -7.81
CA ILE A 246 9.44 -3.48 -8.62
C ILE A 246 9.32 -2.30 -9.59
N ALA A 247 9.49 -1.07 -9.09
CA ALA A 247 9.46 0.15 -9.90
C ALA A 247 10.50 0.12 -11.03
N GLY A 248 11.72 -0.31 -10.72
CA GLY A 248 12.82 -0.43 -11.68
C GLY A 248 12.59 -1.48 -12.77
N LEU A 249 11.78 -2.52 -12.50
CA LEU A 249 11.38 -3.49 -13.51
C LEU A 249 10.32 -2.94 -14.47
N GLY A 250 9.48 -2.01 -14.01
CA GLY A 250 8.43 -1.38 -14.83
C GLY A 250 7.39 -2.37 -15.36
N ARG A 251 7.14 -3.48 -14.65
CA ARG A 251 6.21 -4.54 -15.05
C ARG A 251 5.02 -4.55 -14.11
N TYR A 252 3.84 -4.28 -14.68
CA TYR A 252 2.60 -4.20 -13.93
C TYR A 252 1.57 -5.19 -14.46
N PRO A 253 0.85 -5.89 -13.56
CA PRO A 253 -0.35 -6.63 -13.92
C PRO A 253 -1.36 -5.75 -14.65
N VAL A 254 -2.02 -6.28 -15.68
CA VAL A 254 -2.95 -5.53 -16.57
C VAL A 254 -4.04 -4.80 -15.78
N ASN A 255 -4.47 -5.36 -14.65
CA ASN A 255 -5.49 -4.77 -13.79
C ASN A 255 -5.04 -3.54 -13.00
N LEU A 256 -3.74 -3.33 -12.75
CA LEU A 256 -3.24 -2.10 -12.13
C LEU A 256 -3.18 -0.94 -13.14
N VAL A 257 -3.13 -1.27 -14.43
CA VAL A 257 -3.08 -0.31 -15.54
C VAL A 257 -4.47 0.07 -16.05
N SER A 258 -5.54 -0.53 -15.49
CA SER A 258 -6.91 -0.37 -16.03
C SER A 258 -7.48 1.04 -15.88
N ASP A 259 -6.96 1.83 -14.94
CA ASP A 259 -7.38 3.21 -14.72
C ASP A 259 -6.73 4.19 -15.69
N ILE A 260 -5.74 3.72 -16.45
CA ILE A 260 -5.10 4.49 -17.50
C ILE A 260 -6.00 4.45 -18.74
N SER A 261 -6.15 5.59 -19.43
CA SER A 261 -6.93 5.67 -20.66
C SER A 261 -6.42 4.66 -21.69
N LYS A 262 -7.33 4.08 -22.49
CA LYS A 262 -6.96 3.12 -23.56
C LYS A 262 -5.92 3.69 -24.53
N GLU A 263 -5.95 4.99 -24.74
CA GLU A 263 -4.98 5.70 -25.57
C GLU A 263 -3.58 5.67 -24.95
N ARG A 264 -3.45 6.06 -23.68
CA ARG A 264 -2.19 5.98 -22.93
C ARG A 264 -1.67 4.54 -22.86
N HIS A 265 -2.55 3.57 -22.60
CA HIS A 265 -2.16 2.15 -22.57
C HIS A 265 -1.51 1.69 -23.87
N ARG A 266 -2.08 2.07 -25.04
CA ARG A 266 -1.53 1.68 -26.36
C ARG A 266 -0.19 2.34 -26.68
N LYS A 267 0.02 3.57 -26.19
CA LYS A 267 1.23 4.35 -26.48
C LYS A 267 2.41 3.99 -25.58
N ILE A 268 2.14 3.59 -24.33
CA ILE A 268 3.15 3.54 -23.27
C ILE A 268 3.46 2.11 -22.82
N PHE A 269 2.48 1.20 -22.85
CA PHE A 269 2.65 -0.16 -22.35
C PHE A 269 2.74 -1.17 -23.49
N TYR A 270 3.69 -2.11 -23.38
CA TYR A 270 3.81 -3.25 -24.28
C TYR A 270 3.46 -4.52 -23.51
N GLN A 271 2.51 -5.29 -24.04
CA GLN A 271 2.13 -6.55 -23.41
C GLN A 271 3.21 -7.60 -23.69
N ASN A 272 3.87 -8.06 -22.64
CA ASN A 272 4.88 -9.09 -22.75
C ASN A 272 4.18 -10.45 -22.98
N ARG A 273 4.31 -11.04 -24.18
CA ARG A 273 3.68 -12.33 -24.53
C ARG A 273 4.43 -13.57 -24.01
N HIS A 274 5.45 -13.37 -23.16
CA HIS A 274 6.23 -14.45 -22.57
C HIS A 274 6.03 -14.52 -21.07
N THR A 275 5.06 -15.32 -20.64
CA THR A 275 5.10 -16.06 -19.37
C THR A 275 4.24 -17.30 -19.54
N THR A 276 4.91 -18.44 -19.56
CA THR A 276 4.34 -19.77 -19.29
C THR A 276 4.14 -19.90 -17.78
#